data_AF-A0A4R3S4T1-F1
#
_entry.id   AF-A0A4R3S4T1-F1
#
_cell.length_a   1.000
_cell.length_b   1.000
_cell.length_c   1.000
_cell.angle_alpha   90.00
_cell.angle_beta   90.00
_cell.angle_gamma   90.00
#
_symmetry.space_group_name_H-M   'P 1'
#
loop_
_entity.id
_entity.type
_entity.pdbx_description
1 polymer ?
#
loop_
_entity_poly.entity_id
_entity_poly.type
_entity_poly.pdbx_seq_one_letter_code
_entity_poly.pdbx_strand_id
1 'polypeptide(L)'
;MPDVPQGAADEFSQAIARAIEDAKAAAGLTTRDLIKRSGLSANYYYRRARGELPFTTNDMSALATACGVTVGDLWSRAQDSLTPKVKSPEEVVSERVHKLLAVAQAQFPKLDVQGALLASDVAQESHLTLQRWQAVLAGEHSDITAEQLVAIATFFGVDESYLTQLELSGTIDDIDARLDVQQAFAQTEARGASSRGVAGASPASLRALARAIRESKRAEE
;
A
#
# COMPACT_ATOMS: atom_id res chain seq x y z
N MET A 1 -8.08 -14.11 -20.52
CA MET A 1 -8.79 -14.54 -19.29
C MET A 1 -8.17 -15.85 -18.82
N PRO A 2 -7.83 -15.99 -17.54
CA PRO A 2 -7.36 -17.26 -17.00
C PRO A 2 -8.56 -18.22 -16.81
N ASP A 3 -8.28 -19.51 -17.03
CA ASP A 3 -9.23 -20.62 -16.95
C ASP A 3 -9.59 -20.88 -15.47
N VAL A 4 -10.70 -20.30 -15.01
CA VAL A 4 -11.23 -20.53 -13.66
C VAL A 4 -11.92 -21.90 -13.67
N PRO A 5 -11.50 -22.88 -12.84
CA PRO A 5 -12.15 -24.18 -12.76
C PRO A 5 -13.65 -24.00 -12.51
N GLN A 6 -14.52 -24.68 -13.26
CA GLN A 6 -15.97 -24.61 -13.07
C GLN A 6 -16.34 -24.82 -11.59
N GLY A 7 -16.73 -23.74 -10.91
CA GLY A 7 -17.15 -23.72 -9.50
C GLY A 7 -16.19 -23.07 -8.50
N ALA A 8 -14.93 -22.76 -8.87
CA ALA A 8 -14.02 -22.02 -7.99
C ALA A 8 -14.43 -20.55 -7.85
N ALA A 9 -14.22 -19.93 -6.69
CA ALA A 9 -14.55 -18.53 -6.47
C ALA A 9 -13.63 -17.62 -7.29
N ASP A 10 -14.21 -16.87 -8.22
CA ASP A 10 -13.53 -15.80 -8.94
C ASP A 10 -13.22 -14.60 -8.01
N GLU A 11 -12.52 -13.60 -8.54
CA GLU A 11 -12.10 -12.42 -7.76
C GLU A 11 -13.28 -11.71 -7.10
N PHE A 12 -14.42 -11.61 -7.80
CA PHE A 12 -15.64 -11.02 -7.26
C PHE A 12 -16.22 -11.86 -6.12
N SER A 13 -16.29 -13.18 -6.28
CA SER A 13 -16.76 -14.10 -5.23
C SER A 13 -15.88 -14.02 -3.97
N GLN A 14 -14.57 -13.82 -4.13
CA GLN A 14 -13.65 -13.61 -3.01
C GLN A 14 -13.87 -12.25 -2.33
N ALA A 15 -14.12 -11.19 -3.11
CA ALA A 15 -14.47 -9.88 -2.57
C ALA A 15 -15.78 -9.92 -1.74
N ILE A 16 -16.77 -10.69 -2.19
CA ILE A 16 -18.01 -10.93 -1.43
C ILE A 16 -17.73 -11.64 -0.11
N ALA A 17 -16.87 -12.67 -0.12
CA ALA A 17 -16.49 -13.36 1.12
C ALA A 17 -15.82 -12.40 2.13
N ARG A 18 -14.94 -11.50 1.66
CA ARG A 18 -14.32 -10.45 2.50
C ARG A 18 -15.35 -9.45 3.02
N ALA A 19 -16.25 -8.98 2.17
CA ALA A 19 -17.31 -8.05 2.57
C ALA A 19 -18.23 -8.64 3.67
N ILE A 20 -18.49 -9.95 3.63
CA ILE A 20 -19.23 -10.68 4.67
C ILE A 20 -18.43 -10.71 5.99
N GLU A 21 -17.13 -11.00 5.93
CA GLU A 21 -16.26 -10.99 7.12
C GLU A 21 -16.13 -9.59 7.75
N ASP A 22 -16.05 -8.55 6.92
CA ASP A 22 -16.03 -7.15 7.38
C ASP A 22 -17.37 -6.74 8.02
N ALA A 23 -18.50 -7.12 7.40
CA ALA A 23 -19.82 -6.88 7.97
C ALA A 23 -20.01 -7.61 9.31
N LYS A 24 -19.52 -8.85 9.41
CA LYS A 24 -19.51 -9.63 10.64
C LYS A 24 -18.70 -8.93 11.74
N ALA A 25 -17.50 -8.45 11.42
CA ALA A 25 -16.65 -7.74 12.35
C ALA A 25 -17.30 -6.42 12.82
N ALA A 26 -17.87 -5.65 11.89
CA ALA A 26 -18.59 -4.41 12.21
C ALA A 26 -19.82 -4.65 13.10
N ALA A 27 -20.49 -5.80 12.94
CA ALA A 27 -21.61 -6.21 13.79
C ALA A 27 -21.17 -6.83 15.14
N GLY A 28 -19.86 -6.93 15.41
CA GLY A 28 -19.32 -7.53 16.63
C GLY A 28 -19.60 -9.03 16.77
N LEU A 29 -19.80 -9.75 15.65
CA LEU A 29 -20.16 -11.16 15.65
C LEU A 29 -18.95 -12.07 15.54
N THR A 30 -18.97 -13.20 16.25
CA THR A 30 -18.05 -14.30 15.95
C THR A 30 -18.52 -15.05 14.70
N THR A 31 -17.62 -15.79 14.05
CA THR A 31 -18.02 -16.68 12.93
C THR A 31 -19.05 -17.71 13.37
N ARG A 32 -18.98 -18.20 14.62
CA ARG A 32 -19.98 -19.11 15.19
C ARG A 32 -21.36 -18.45 15.28
N ASP A 33 -21.43 -17.19 15.70
CA ASP A 33 -22.68 -16.44 15.79
C ASP A 33 -23.29 -16.21 14.41
N LEU A 34 -22.45 -15.83 13.44
CA LEU A 34 -22.88 -15.64 12.05
C LEU A 34 -23.45 -16.92 11.44
N ILE A 35 -22.74 -18.04 11.57
CA ILE A 35 -23.20 -19.37 11.10
C ILE A 35 -24.54 -19.72 11.76
N LYS A 36 -24.65 -19.55 13.09
CA LYS A 36 -25.88 -19.86 13.83
C LYS A 36 -27.06 -18.99 13.38
N ARG A 37 -26.85 -17.69 13.20
CA ARG A 37 -27.90 -16.73 12.82
C ARG A 37 -28.34 -16.88 11.36
N SER A 38 -27.40 -17.19 10.47
CA SER A 38 -27.68 -17.36 9.04
C SER A 38 -28.29 -18.73 8.71
N GLY A 39 -28.15 -19.72 9.60
CA GLY A 39 -28.66 -21.08 9.39
C GLY A 39 -27.80 -21.95 8.46
N LEU A 40 -26.64 -21.44 8.02
CA LEU A 40 -25.68 -22.22 7.24
C LEU A 40 -25.01 -23.29 8.11
N SER A 41 -24.58 -24.40 7.50
CA SER A 41 -23.70 -25.34 8.20
C SER A 41 -22.26 -24.82 8.22
N ALA A 42 -21.52 -25.14 9.28
CA ALA A 42 -20.15 -24.65 9.45
C ALA A 42 -19.23 -25.08 8.29
N ASN A 43 -19.27 -26.36 7.89
CA ASN A 43 -18.45 -26.83 6.77
C ASN A 43 -18.80 -26.12 5.46
N TYR A 44 -20.10 -25.89 5.20
CA TYR A 44 -20.56 -25.18 4.01
C TYR A 44 -20.07 -23.72 3.98
N TYR A 45 -20.10 -23.05 5.14
CA TYR A 45 -19.59 -21.69 5.30
C TYR A 45 -18.08 -21.60 5.06
N TYR A 46 -17.28 -22.43 5.75
CA TYR A 46 -15.82 -22.31 5.71
C TYR A 46 -15.22 -22.59 4.33
N ARG A 47 -15.80 -23.50 3.56
CA ARG A 47 -15.37 -23.73 2.17
C ARG A 47 -15.51 -22.47 1.31
N ARG A 48 -16.60 -21.71 1.51
CA ARG A 48 -16.88 -20.49 0.76
C ARG A 48 -16.11 -19.28 1.26
N ALA A 49 -15.98 -19.15 2.57
CA ALA A 49 -15.14 -18.12 3.18
C ALA A 49 -13.66 -18.23 2.75
N ARG A 50 -13.19 -19.45 2.47
CA ARG A 50 -11.83 -19.71 1.92
C ARG A 50 -11.73 -19.57 0.40
N GLY A 51 -12.82 -19.25 -0.30
CA GLY A 51 -12.83 -19.12 -1.77
C GLY A 51 -12.81 -20.45 -2.53
N GLU A 52 -13.05 -21.58 -1.89
CA GLU A 52 -13.16 -22.86 -2.61
C GLU A 52 -14.43 -22.92 -3.49
N LEU A 53 -15.50 -22.26 -3.05
CA LEU A 53 -16.80 -22.15 -3.72
C LEU A 53 -17.38 -20.75 -3.49
N PRO A 54 -18.22 -20.22 -4.38
CA PRO A 54 -18.91 -18.95 -4.16
C PRO A 54 -20.11 -19.10 -3.20
N PHE A 55 -20.46 -18.00 -2.51
CA PHE A 55 -21.75 -17.86 -1.85
C PHE A 55 -22.86 -17.66 -2.90
N THR A 56 -23.99 -18.33 -2.69
CA THR A 56 -25.18 -18.11 -3.53
C THR A 56 -25.92 -16.83 -3.11
N THR A 57 -26.85 -16.35 -3.94
CA THR A 57 -27.71 -15.20 -3.58
C THR A 57 -28.54 -15.45 -2.33
N ASN A 58 -28.98 -16.68 -2.10
CA ASN A 58 -29.68 -17.07 -0.86
C ASN A 58 -28.75 -17.01 0.35
N ASP A 59 -27.50 -17.48 0.21
CA ASP A 59 -26.49 -17.39 1.27
C ASP A 59 -26.22 -15.92 1.63
N MET A 60 -26.06 -15.07 0.61
CA MET A 60 -25.85 -13.62 0.80
C MET A 60 -27.00 -12.97 1.55
N SER A 61 -28.25 -13.30 1.21
CA SER A 61 -29.42 -12.77 1.91
C SER A 61 -29.44 -13.18 3.40
N ALA A 62 -29.16 -14.45 3.69
CA ALA A 62 -29.12 -14.96 5.06
C ALA A 62 -27.97 -14.35 5.89
N LEU A 63 -26.79 -14.21 5.28
CA LEU A 63 -25.60 -13.66 5.94
C LEU A 63 -25.72 -12.14 6.14
N ALA A 64 -26.24 -11.40 5.15
CA ALA A 64 -26.53 -9.97 5.28
C ALA A 64 -27.51 -9.71 6.44
N THR A 65 -28.62 -10.46 6.45
CA THR A 65 -29.61 -10.40 7.53
C THR A 65 -29.00 -10.68 8.90
N ALA A 66 -28.15 -11.70 9.00
CA ALA A 66 -27.47 -12.06 10.24
C ALA A 66 -26.52 -10.96 10.76
N CYS A 67 -25.89 -10.21 9.84
CA CYS A 67 -25.03 -9.06 10.12
C CYS A 67 -25.80 -7.73 10.29
N GLY A 68 -27.11 -7.71 10.08
CA GLY A 68 -27.92 -6.48 10.16
C GLY A 68 -27.69 -5.49 9.01
N VAL A 69 -27.25 -5.98 7.85
CA VAL A 69 -27.06 -5.19 6.62
C VAL A 69 -27.90 -5.76 5.48
N THR A 70 -27.98 -5.04 4.36
CA THR A 70 -28.64 -5.53 3.15
C THR A 70 -27.67 -6.28 2.24
N VAL A 71 -28.20 -7.07 1.31
CA VAL A 71 -27.41 -7.67 0.22
C VAL A 71 -26.74 -6.59 -0.64
N GLY A 72 -27.40 -5.45 -0.83
CA GLY A 72 -26.85 -4.30 -1.55
C GLY A 72 -25.61 -3.72 -0.87
N ASP A 73 -25.59 -3.68 0.48
CA ASP A 73 -24.42 -3.21 1.23
C ASP A 73 -23.22 -4.14 1.05
N LEU A 74 -23.44 -5.46 1.09
CA LEU A 74 -22.37 -6.44 0.83
C LEU A 74 -21.84 -6.33 -0.61
N TRP A 75 -22.75 -6.15 -1.58
CA TRP A 75 -22.39 -5.96 -2.98
C TRP A 75 -21.56 -4.69 -3.18
N SER A 76 -21.99 -3.57 -2.60
CA SER A 76 -21.27 -2.30 -2.67
C SER A 76 -19.87 -2.43 -2.09
N ARG A 77 -19.72 -3.02 -0.89
CA ARG A 77 -18.41 -3.23 -0.26
C ARG A 77 -17.49 -4.11 -1.10
N ALA A 78 -18.03 -5.20 -1.66
CA ALA A 78 -17.26 -6.06 -2.55
C ALA A 78 -16.82 -5.31 -3.81
N GLN A 79 -17.72 -4.55 -4.43
CA GLN A 79 -17.40 -3.70 -5.58
C GLN A 79 -16.32 -2.67 -5.24
N ASP A 80 -16.44 -1.99 -4.10
CA ASP A 80 -15.47 -0.99 -3.63
C ASP A 80 -14.10 -1.60 -3.37
N SER A 81 -14.04 -2.87 -2.91
CA SER A 81 -12.78 -3.58 -2.68
C SER A 81 -12.07 -4.01 -3.97
N LEU A 82 -12.83 -4.12 -5.08
CA LEU A 82 -12.32 -4.49 -6.40
C LEU A 82 -12.00 -3.26 -7.24
N THR A 83 -12.69 -2.15 -7.00
CA THR A 83 -12.37 -0.88 -7.62
C THR A 83 -10.98 -0.47 -7.12
N PRO A 84 -9.97 -0.34 -8.00
CA PRO A 84 -8.69 0.21 -7.60
C PRO A 84 -8.99 1.59 -7.00
N LYS A 85 -8.64 1.81 -5.73
CA LYS A 85 -8.67 3.16 -5.16
C LYS A 85 -7.72 3.99 -6.01
N VAL A 86 -8.29 4.86 -6.85
CA VAL A 86 -7.52 5.88 -7.55
C VAL A 86 -7.02 6.80 -6.44
N LYS A 87 -5.74 6.67 -6.12
CA LYS A 87 -5.10 7.50 -5.12
C LYS A 87 -5.25 8.95 -5.55
N SER A 88 -5.63 9.82 -4.62
CA SER A 88 -5.60 11.25 -4.91
C SER A 88 -4.16 11.68 -5.19
N PRO A 89 -3.95 12.78 -5.94
CA PRO A 89 -2.66 13.44 -6.06
C PRO A 89 -1.89 13.51 -4.73
N GLU A 90 -2.61 13.85 -3.68
CA GLU A 90 -2.06 14.06 -2.35
C GLU A 90 -1.63 12.75 -1.68
N GLU A 91 -2.41 11.70 -1.84
CA GLU A 91 -2.03 10.37 -1.35
C GLU A 91 -0.75 9.85 -2.05
N VAL A 92 -0.62 10.08 -3.36
CA VAL A 92 0.57 9.66 -4.13
C VAL A 92 1.81 10.40 -3.64
N VAL A 93 1.76 11.72 -3.48
CA VAL A 93 2.90 12.50 -2.99
C VAL A 93 3.26 12.11 -1.57
N SER A 94 2.27 11.95 -0.68
CA SER A 94 2.51 11.54 0.71
C SER A 94 3.23 10.19 0.75
N GLU A 95 2.78 9.20 -0.01
CA GLU A 95 3.41 7.88 -0.06
C GLU A 95 4.87 7.94 -0.55
N ARG A 96 5.13 8.73 -1.60
CA ARG A 96 6.48 8.93 -2.13
C ARG A 96 7.39 9.61 -1.10
N VAL A 97 6.90 10.62 -0.40
CA VAL A 97 7.66 11.29 0.66
C VAL A 97 7.95 10.35 1.84
N HIS A 98 6.98 9.52 2.25
CA HIS A 98 7.22 8.49 3.27
C HIS A 98 8.29 7.49 2.84
N LYS A 99 8.32 7.12 1.56
CA LYS A 99 9.35 6.24 1.02
C LYS A 99 10.73 6.88 1.07
N LEU A 100 10.86 8.15 0.68
CA LEU A 100 12.11 8.91 0.82
C LEU A 100 12.58 8.97 2.28
N LEU A 101 11.66 9.22 3.22
CA LEU A 101 11.95 9.20 4.65
C LEU A 101 12.42 7.83 5.13
N ALA A 102 11.76 6.75 4.72
CA ALA A 102 12.12 5.40 5.11
C ALA A 102 13.52 5.01 4.60
N VAL A 103 13.88 5.45 3.40
CA VAL A 103 15.23 5.29 2.84
C VAL A 103 16.25 6.10 3.64
N ALA A 104 15.97 7.37 3.91
CA ALA A 104 16.86 8.25 4.66
C ALA A 104 17.09 7.76 6.10
N GLN A 105 16.05 7.30 6.78
CA GLN A 105 16.13 6.72 8.12
C GLN A 105 16.93 5.42 8.14
N ALA A 106 16.78 4.57 7.12
CA ALA A 106 17.58 3.36 7.00
C ALA A 106 19.07 3.69 6.81
N GLN A 107 19.39 4.69 5.98
CA GLN A 107 20.77 5.10 5.71
C GLN A 107 21.40 5.87 6.88
N PHE A 108 20.62 6.72 7.54
CA PHE A 108 21.07 7.62 8.61
C PHE A 108 20.15 7.53 9.86
N PRO A 109 20.18 6.43 10.63
CA PRO A 109 19.22 6.17 11.72
C PRO A 109 19.20 7.20 12.86
N LYS A 110 20.26 8.01 12.98
CA LYS A 110 20.41 9.03 14.03
C LYS A 110 20.12 10.45 13.54
N LEU A 111 19.87 10.63 12.25
CA LEU A 111 19.63 11.94 11.67
C LEU A 111 18.18 12.36 11.91
N ASP A 112 17.98 13.56 12.47
CA ASP A 112 16.69 14.23 12.40
C ASP A 112 16.48 14.76 10.98
N VAL A 113 15.87 13.93 10.12
CA VAL A 113 15.65 14.24 8.71
C VAL A 113 14.74 15.47 8.55
N GLN A 114 13.73 15.62 9.41
CA GLN A 114 12.83 16.79 9.35
C GLN A 114 13.58 18.06 9.71
N GLY A 115 14.34 18.05 10.82
CA GLY A 115 15.16 19.18 11.22
C GLY A 115 16.17 19.57 10.14
N ALA A 116 16.82 18.58 9.53
CA ALA A 116 17.78 18.79 8.45
C ALA A 116 17.12 19.37 7.18
N LEU A 117 15.94 18.86 6.79
CA LEU A 117 15.18 19.39 5.64
C LEU A 117 14.80 20.85 5.88
N LEU A 118 14.17 21.15 7.01
CA LEU A 118 13.68 22.50 7.30
C LEU A 118 14.82 23.51 7.49
N ALA A 119 16.02 23.06 7.88
CA ALA A 119 17.21 23.90 7.98
C ALA A 119 17.97 24.07 6.65
N SER A 120 17.58 23.35 5.58
CA SER A 120 18.27 23.41 4.29
C SER A 120 17.94 24.68 3.48
N ASP A 121 18.89 25.13 2.66
CA ASP A 121 18.72 26.32 1.82
C ASP A 121 17.50 26.17 0.89
N VAL A 122 17.31 24.99 0.29
CA VAL A 122 16.16 24.71 -0.60
C VAL A 122 14.80 24.83 0.11
N ALA A 123 14.71 24.47 1.39
CA ALA A 123 13.49 24.63 2.17
C ALA A 123 13.25 26.10 2.55
N GLN A 124 14.31 26.85 2.84
CA GLN A 124 14.21 28.28 3.16
C GLN A 124 13.80 29.10 1.94
N GLU A 125 14.40 28.84 0.77
CA GLU A 125 14.10 29.50 -0.50
C GLU A 125 12.65 29.26 -0.95
N SER A 126 12.17 28.02 -0.85
CA SER A 126 10.79 27.64 -1.19
C SER A 126 9.75 27.98 -0.10
N HIS A 127 10.19 28.58 1.01
CA HIS A 127 9.37 28.87 2.18
C HIS A 127 8.59 27.64 2.68
N LEU A 128 9.24 26.48 2.70
CA LEU A 128 8.70 25.24 3.24
C LEU A 128 8.71 25.31 4.78
N THR A 129 7.52 25.32 5.39
CA THR A 129 7.37 25.39 6.85
C THR A 129 7.14 24.00 7.45
N LEU A 130 7.32 23.89 8.78
CA LEU A 130 6.98 22.68 9.51
C LEU A 130 5.53 22.25 9.30
N GLN A 131 4.59 23.19 9.31
CA GLN A 131 3.18 22.91 9.11
C GLN A 131 2.91 22.33 7.70
N ARG A 132 3.52 22.91 6.66
CA ARG A 132 3.39 22.42 5.29
C ARG A 132 3.99 21.03 5.13
N TRP A 133 5.16 20.81 5.71
CA TRP A 133 5.79 19.50 5.77
C TRP A 133 4.88 18.45 6.45
N GLN A 134 4.28 18.78 7.60
CA GLN A 134 3.35 17.89 8.29
C GLN A 134 2.08 17.61 7.47
N ALA A 135 1.56 18.60 6.75
CA ALA A 135 0.41 18.42 5.86
C ALA A 135 0.72 17.47 4.69
N VAL A 136 1.95 17.52 4.15
CA VAL A 136 2.40 16.55 3.12
C VAL A 136 2.35 15.13 3.66
N LEU A 137 2.91 14.91 4.86
CA LEU A 137 2.89 13.60 5.50
C LEU A 137 1.45 13.15 5.81
N ALA A 138 0.57 14.05 6.24
CA ALA A 138 -0.82 13.70 6.48
C ALA A 138 -1.61 13.36 5.20
N GLY A 139 -1.08 13.68 4.01
CA GLY A 139 -1.85 13.61 2.76
C GLY A 139 -2.91 14.71 2.64
N GLU A 140 -2.78 15.78 3.42
CA GLU A 140 -3.74 16.89 3.53
C GLU A 140 -3.19 18.18 2.88
N HIS A 141 -2.51 18.07 1.75
CA HIS A 141 -1.67 19.16 1.22
C HIS A 141 -2.28 19.91 0.03
N SER A 142 -3.50 20.43 0.18
CA SER A 142 -4.12 21.29 -0.85
C SER A 142 -3.29 22.52 -1.22
N ASP A 143 -2.44 22.98 -0.30
CA ASP A 143 -1.75 24.27 -0.39
C ASP A 143 -0.23 24.15 -0.62
N ILE A 144 0.30 22.94 -0.85
CA ILE A 144 1.72 22.79 -1.19
C ILE A 144 1.97 23.24 -2.64
N THR A 145 3.04 23.99 -2.84
CA THR A 145 3.42 24.47 -4.18
C THR A 145 4.33 23.46 -4.89
N ALA A 146 4.35 23.51 -6.23
CA ALA A 146 5.29 22.72 -7.01
C ALA A 146 6.75 23.00 -6.63
N GLU A 147 7.09 24.26 -6.34
CA GLU A 147 8.42 24.67 -5.86
C GLU A 147 8.80 23.99 -4.54
N GLN A 148 7.85 23.82 -3.62
CA GLN A 148 8.09 23.10 -2.37
C GLN A 148 8.28 21.61 -2.59
N LEU A 149 7.56 21.00 -3.53
CA LEU A 149 7.78 19.61 -3.93
C LEU A 149 9.16 19.43 -4.58
N VAL A 150 9.60 20.37 -5.41
CA VAL A 150 10.95 20.41 -5.99
C VAL A 150 12.01 20.53 -4.89
N ALA A 151 11.80 21.39 -3.89
CA ALA A 151 12.72 21.54 -2.76
C ALA A 151 12.84 20.24 -1.94
N ILE A 152 11.71 19.55 -1.68
CA ILE A 152 11.71 18.24 -1.01
C ILE A 152 12.47 17.21 -1.85
N ALA A 153 12.18 17.10 -3.15
CA ALA A 153 12.86 16.16 -4.05
C ALA A 153 14.38 16.42 -4.09
N THR A 154 14.76 17.69 -4.21
CA THR A 154 16.16 18.13 -4.23
C THR A 154 16.88 17.78 -2.94
N PHE A 155 16.26 18.03 -1.78
CA PHE A 155 16.83 17.67 -0.48
C PHE A 155 17.13 16.17 -0.37
N PHE A 156 16.22 15.31 -0.86
CA PHE A 156 16.41 13.86 -0.88
C PHE A 156 17.31 13.36 -2.02
N GLY A 157 17.77 14.25 -2.90
CA GLY A 157 18.63 13.90 -4.03
C GLY A 157 17.94 13.05 -5.09
N VAL A 158 16.62 13.19 -5.23
CA VAL A 158 15.84 12.55 -6.29
C VAL A 158 15.43 13.56 -7.35
N ASP A 159 15.14 13.06 -8.55
CA ASP A 159 14.64 13.90 -9.65
C ASP A 159 13.32 14.58 -9.26
N GLU A 160 13.15 15.86 -9.62
CA GLU A 160 11.96 16.64 -9.26
C GLU A 160 10.64 16.07 -9.80
N SER A 161 10.70 15.36 -10.94
CA SER A 161 9.54 14.68 -11.52
C SER A 161 8.97 13.60 -10.58
N TYR A 162 9.78 13.08 -9.66
CA TYR A 162 9.34 12.08 -8.69
C TYR A 162 8.28 12.62 -7.72
N LEU A 163 8.25 13.92 -7.43
CA LEU A 163 7.19 14.50 -6.58
C LEU A 163 6.22 15.39 -7.35
N THR A 164 6.59 15.88 -8.53
CA THR A 164 5.74 16.79 -9.33
C THR A 164 4.92 16.08 -10.40
N GLN A 165 5.34 14.90 -10.88
CA GLN A 165 4.60 14.12 -11.88
C GLN A 165 3.88 12.94 -11.21
N LEU A 166 2.55 12.98 -11.20
CA LEU A 166 1.72 12.01 -10.47
C LEU A 166 1.38 10.76 -11.28
N GLU A 167 1.40 10.89 -12.62
CA GLU A 167 1.16 9.77 -13.52
C GLU A 167 2.31 8.76 -13.45
N LEU A 168 1.97 7.47 -13.54
CA LEU A 168 2.97 6.40 -13.63
C LEU A 168 3.76 6.55 -14.94
N SER A 169 5.03 6.92 -14.81
CA SER A 169 5.99 6.95 -15.91
C SER A 169 7.11 5.93 -15.68
N GLY A 170 7.78 5.50 -16.76
CA GLY A 170 8.95 4.62 -16.63
C GLY A 170 10.03 5.21 -15.73
N THR A 171 10.23 6.53 -15.78
CA THR A 171 11.18 7.26 -14.92
C THR A 171 10.82 7.14 -13.44
N ILE A 172 9.54 7.30 -13.08
CA ILE A 172 9.09 7.17 -11.68
C ILE A 172 9.26 5.73 -11.21
N ASP A 173 8.90 4.75 -12.04
CA ASP A 173 9.04 3.32 -11.73
C ASP A 173 10.52 2.93 -11.48
N ASP A 174 11.43 3.49 -12.28
CA ASP A 174 12.88 3.35 -12.11
C ASP A 174 13.38 3.95 -10.78
N ILE A 175 12.96 5.17 -10.45
CA ILE A 175 13.33 5.83 -9.18
C ILE A 175 12.80 5.00 -8.00
N ASP A 176 11.55 4.58 -8.05
CA ASP A 176 10.92 3.78 -7.01
C ASP A 176 11.65 2.48 -6.76
N ALA A 177 12.00 1.76 -7.82
CA ALA A 177 12.68 0.48 -7.70
C ALA A 177 14.12 0.64 -7.18
N ARG A 178 14.80 1.74 -7.49
CA ARG A 178 16.12 2.07 -6.90
C ARG A 178 16.02 2.38 -5.42
N LEU A 179 15.01 3.16 -5.00
CA LEU A 179 14.76 3.46 -3.59
C LEU A 179 14.49 2.18 -2.78
N ASP A 180 13.74 1.22 -3.33
CA ASP A 180 13.48 -0.08 -2.68
C ASP A 180 14.78 -0.85 -2.38
N VAL A 181 15.71 -0.83 -3.33
CA VAL A 181 17.03 -1.48 -3.20
C VAL A 181 17.89 -0.74 -2.18
N GLN A 182 17.94 0.60 -2.24
CA GLN A 182 18.69 1.41 -1.28
C GLN A 182 18.21 1.17 0.15
N GLN A 183 16.90 1.13 0.38
CA GLN A 183 16.33 0.84 1.68
C GLN A 183 16.71 -0.56 2.17
N ALA A 184 16.58 -1.58 1.30
CA ALA A 184 16.90 -2.96 1.66
C ALA A 184 18.38 -3.15 2.03
N PHE A 185 19.29 -2.51 1.28
CA PHE A 185 20.72 -2.53 1.61
C PHE A 185 21.01 -1.80 2.92
N ALA A 186 20.44 -0.62 3.13
CA ALA A 186 20.69 0.15 4.35
C ALA A 186 20.17 -0.55 5.62
N GLN A 187 19.13 -1.38 5.49
CA GLN A 187 18.58 -2.20 6.58
C GLN A 187 19.38 -3.47 6.88
N THR A 188 20.31 -3.87 6.00
CA THR A 188 21.21 -5.01 6.21
C THR A 188 22.58 -4.50 6.60
N GLU A 189 23.29 -5.17 7.52
CA GLU A 189 24.67 -4.80 7.89
C GLU A 189 25.69 -5.00 6.76
N ALA A 190 25.23 -5.29 5.54
CA ALA A 190 26.01 -5.36 4.31
C ALA A 190 26.48 -3.97 3.83
N ARG A 191 27.10 -3.19 4.72
CA ARG A 191 27.72 -1.87 4.46
C ARG A 191 28.91 -1.92 3.49
N GLY A 192 29.19 -3.05 2.84
CA GLY A 192 30.32 -3.24 1.93
C GLY A 192 29.99 -3.87 0.57
N ALA A 193 28.77 -4.38 0.35
CA ALA A 193 28.40 -4.92 -0.95
C ALA A 193 28.04 -3.77 -1.91
N SER A 194 29.01 -3.41 -2.74
CA SER A 194 28.96 -2.29 -3.69
C SER A 194 27.61 -2.15 -4.42
N SER A 195 26.98 -0.99 -4.30
CA SER A 195 25.86 -0.50 -5.13
C SER A 195 26.19 -0.34 -6.62
N ARG A 196 27.41 -0.68 -7.04
CA ARG A 196 27.94 -0.49 -8.40
C ARG A 196 27.45 -1.52 -9.42
N GLY A 197 26.82 -2.62 -8.99
CA GLY A 197 26.31 -3.68 -9.89
C GLY A 197 24.92 -3.42 -10.49
N VAL A 198 24.31 -2.26 -10.21
CA VAL A 198 22.87 -2.04 -10.43
C VAL A 198 22.58 -1.10 -11.62
N ALA A 199 23.62 -0.55 -12.25
CA ALA A 199 23.47 0.34 -13.40
C ALA A 199 22.92 -0.43 -14.62
N GLY A 200 21.68 -0.09 -15.04
CA GLY A 200 21.03 -0.67 -16.23
C GLY A 200 20.06 -1.83 -15.96
N ALA A 201 19.80 -2.19 -14.69
CA ALA A 201 18.78 -3.18 -14.35
C ALA A 201 17.36 -2.61 -14.47
N SER A 202 16.40 -3.44 -14.92
CA SER A 202 14.99 -3.05 -15.01
C SER A 202 14.33 -2.90 -13.62
N PRO A 203 13.28 -2.08 -13.46
CA PRO A 203 12.55 -1.92 -12.19
C PRO A 203 12.13 -3.24 -11.55
N ALA A 204 11.63 -4.18 -12.35
CA ALA A 204 11.24 -5.50 -11.88
C ALA A 204 12.42 -6.27 -11.26
N SER A 205 13.59 -6.20 -11.88
CA SER A 205 14.81 -6.86 -11.39
C SER A 205 15.31 -6.22 -10.09
N LEU A 206 15.24 -4.90 -9.99
CA LEU A 206 15.59 -4.15 -8.79
C LEU A 206 14.67 -4.51 -7.62
N ARG A 207 13.36 -4.59 -7.84
CA ARG A 207 12.40 -5.01 -6.81
C ARG A 207 12.61 -6.46 -6.37
N ALA A 208 12.91 -7.35 -7.32
CA ALA A 208 13.25 -8.74 -7.00
C ALA A 208 14.53 -8.82 -6.13
N LEU A 209 15.55 -8.02 -6.46
CA LEU A 209 16.77 -7.91 -5.66
C LEU A 209 16.48 -7.38 -4.24
N ALA A 210 15.72 -6.29 -4.12
CA ALA A 210 15.35 -5.71 -2.83
C ALA A 210 14.58 -6.72 -1.95
N ARG A 211 13.68 -7.51 -2.57
CA ARG A 211 12.96 -8.59 -1.89
C ARG A 211 13.91 -9.69 -1.41
N ALA A 212 14.83 -10.15 -2.26
CA ALA A 212 15.80 -11.17 -1.89
C ALA A 212 16.69 -10.73 -0.71
N ILE A 213 17.15 -9.47 -0.69
CA ILE A 213 17.95 -8.90 0.43
C ILE A 213 17.15 -8.91 1.74
N ARG A 214 15.86 -8.54 1.70
CA ARG A 214 15.01 -8.55 2.90
C ARG A 214 14.73 -9.98 3.39
N GLU A 215 14.54 -10.92 2.47
CA GLU A 215 14.32 -12.33 2.81
C GLU A 215 15.55 -12.98 3.42
N SER A 216 16.77 -12.63 2.97
CA SER A 216 18.01 -13.16 3.57
C SER A 216 18.19 -12.71 5.02
N LYS A 217 17.93 -11.43 5.31
CA LYS A 217 17.98 -10.89 6.69
C LYS A 217 17.03 -11.64 7.63
N ARG A 218 15.79 -11.89 7.17
CA ARG A 218 14.77 -12.56 7.97
C ARG A 218 15.11 -14.03 8.28
N ALA A 219 15.93 -14.67 7.44
CA ALA A 219 16.39 -16.04 7.68
C ALA A 219 17.55 -16.12 8.69
N GLU A 220 18.21 -15.01 8.97
CA GLU A 220 19.31 -14.89 9.94
C GLU A 220 18.84 -14.52 11.36
N GLU A 221 17.60 -14.04 11.49
CA GLU A 221 16.89 -13.73 12.76
C GLU A 221 16.11 -14.93 13.32
#